data_AF-A0A651GQT3-F1
#
_entry.id   AF-A0A651GQT3-F1
#
_cell.length_a   1.000
_cell.length_b   1.000
_cell.length_c   1.000
_cell.angle_alpha   90.00
_cell.angle_beta   90.00
_cell.angle_gamma   90.00
#
_symmetry.space_group_name_H-M   'P 1'
#
loop_
_entity.id
_entity.type
_entity.pdbx_description
1 polymer ?
#
loop_
_entity_poly.entity_id
_entity_poly.type
_entity_poly.pdbx_seq_one_letter_code
_entity_poly.pdbx_strand_id
1 'polypeptide(L)'
;PLDEMQGLIEREGQAAYGTPEYKRRTALLGPMIAHHHAHNAHHPEHYSDGVAGMDLHDLVEMFFDWKAASERGEEQAMSLTAACERYGVSTQLASILHNTAYRLGFAFN
;
A
#
# COMPACT_ATOMS: atom_id res chain seq x y z
N PRO A 1 -8.08 5.49 18.22
CA PRO A 1 -7.03 4.63 17.61
C PRO A 1 -5.79 5.40 17.14
N LEU A 2 -5.96 6.51 16.40
CA LEU A 2 -4.82 7.30 15.91
C LEU A 2 -4.06 8.00 17.04
N ASP A 3 -4.76 8.65 17.97
CA ASP A 3 -4.12 9.29 19.13
C ASP A 3 -3.38 8.29 20.03
N GLU A 4 -3.93 7.08 20.15
CA GLU A 4 -3.29 5.99 20.89
C GLU A 4 -2.03 5.48 20.19
N MET A 5 -2.06 5.35 18.86
CA MET A 5 -0.90 5.00 18.04
C MET A 5 0.19 6.07 18.16
N GLN A 6 -0.19 7.35 18.07
CA GLN A 6 0.72 8.48 18.20
C GLN A 6 1.41 8.46 19.57
N GLY A 7 0.65 8.27 20.64
CA GLY A 7 1.21 8.14 21.99
C GLY A 7 2.13 6.92 22.15
N LEU A 8 1.90 5.82 21.44
CA LEU A 8 2.81 4.66 21.43
C LEU A 8 4.13 4.97 20.70
N ILE A 9 4.07 5.66 19.56
CA ILE A 9 5.26 6.07 18.80
C ILE A 9 6.11 7.03 19.63
N GLU A 10 5.49 7.98 20.33
CA GLU A 10 6.19 8.94 21.19
C GLU A 10 6.88 8.26 22.39
N ARG A 11 6.23 7.26 23.01
CA ARG A 11 6.78 6.56 24.18
C ARG A 11 7.86 5.53 23.82
N GLU A 12 7.68 4.82 22.71
CA GLU A 12 8.45 3.62 22.40
C GLU A 12 9.30 3.75 21.12
N GLY A 13 9.22 4.88 20.41
CA GLY A 13 9.90 5.07 19.12
C GLY A 13 9.28 4.30 17.96
N GLN A 14 9.90 4.34 16.78
CA GLN A 14 9.47 3.60 15.59
C GLN A 14 9.67 2.08 15.77
N ALA A 15 8.74 1.28 15.25
CA ALA A 15 8.86 -0.18 15.26
C ALA A 15 9.28 -0.68 13.87
N ALA A 16 10.36 -1.46 13.80
CA ALA A 16 10.80 -2.06 12.55
C ALA A 16 9.73 -3.02 11.99
N TYR A 17 9.57 -3.03 10.66
CA TYR A 17 8.57 -3.85 10.00
C TYR A 17 8.70 -5.33 10.39
N GLY A 18 7.57 -5.96 10.74
CA GLY A 18 7.50 -7.38 11.07
C GLY A 18 7.86 -7.76 12.52
N THR A 19 8.37 -6.85 13.35
CA THR A 19 8.63 -7.14 14.78
C THR A 19 7.34 -7.35 15.59
N PRO A 20 7.41 -7.97 16.78
CA PRO A 20 6.25 -8.08 17.67
C PRO A 20 5.59 -6.74 18.00
N GLU A 21 6.38 -5.68 18.19
CA GLU A 21 5.89 -4.32 18.46
C GLU A 21 5.14 -3.77 17.25
N TYR A 22 5.71 -3.93 16.04
CA TYR A 22 5.03 -3.54 14.80
C TYR A 22 3.70 -4.28 14.66
N LYS A 23 3.68 -5.59 14.84
CA LYS A 23 2.45 -6.41 14.75
C LYS A 23 1.40 -5.98 15.77
N ARG A 24 1.80 -5.75 17.03
CA ARG A 24 0.90 -5.27 18.10
C ARG A 24 0.28 -3.93 17.75
N ARG A 25 1.08 -2.99 17.25
CA ARG A 25 0.62 -1.66 16.85
C ARG A 25 -0.31 -1.72 15.65
N THR A 26 0.05 -2.45 14.60
CA THR A 26 -0.79 -2.60 13.41
C THR A 26 -2.13 -3.25 13.74
N ALA A 27 -2.19 -4.16 14.73
CA ALA A 27 -3.45 -4.74 15.19
C ALA A 27 -4.43 -3.70 15.77
N LEU A 28 -3.94 -2.66 16.46
CA LEU A 28 -4.78 -1.56 16.97
C LEU A 28 -5.44 -0.75 15.84
N LEU A 29 -4.81 -0.72 14.67
CA LEU A 29 -5.33 -0.04 13.48
C LEU A 29 -6.28 -0.92 12.66
N GLY A 30 -6.45 -2.20 13.01
CA GLY A 30 -7.25 -3.16 12.26
C GLY A 30 -8.66 -2.66 11.88
N PRO A 31 -9.48 -2.16 12.82
CA PRO A 31 -10.82 -1.63 12.50
C PRO A 31 -10.78 -0.42 11.55
N MET A 32 -9.76 0.43 11.67
CA MET A 32 -9.59 1.60 10.81
C MET A 32 -9.17 1.17 9.40
N ILE A 33 -8.25 0.20 9.28
CA ILE A 33 -7.82 -0.38 8.01
C ILE A 33 -9.00 -1.07 7.31
N ALA A 34 -9.79 -1.85 8.05
CA ALA A 34 -10.98 -2.48 7.52
C ALA A 34 -12.00 -1.46 6.99
N HIS A 35 -12.26 -0.39 7.76
CA HIS A 35 -13.11 0.71 7.30
C HIS A 35 -12.53 1.40 6.05
N HIS A 36 -11.22 1.63 6.01
CA HIS A 36 -10.52 2.25 4.89
C HIS A 36 -10.66 1.43 3.61
N HIS A 37 -10.39 0.12 3.65
CA HIS A 37 -10.57 -0.77 2.51
C HIS A 37 -12.04 -0.84 2.06
N ALA A 38 -12.99 -0.82 3.00
CA ALA A 38 -14.42 -0.88 2.67
C ALA A 38 -14.96 0.40 1.99
N HIS A 39 -14.28 1.56 2.13
CA HIS A 39 -14.78 2.84 1.61
C HIS A 39 -13.89 3.47 0.52
N ASN A 40 -12.70 2.92 0.26
CA ASN A 40 -11.78 3.43 -0.74
C ASN A 40 -11.54 2.36 -1.81
N ALA A 41 -12.17 2.55 -2.97
CA ALA A 41 -12.21 1.58 -4.05
C ALA A 41 -10.84 1.35 -4.72
N HIS A 42 -9.89 2.27 -4.58
CA HIS A 42 -8.52 2.06 -5.07
C HIS A 42 -7.70 1.01 -4.31
N HIS A 43 -8.24 0.40 -3.24
CA HIS A 43 -7.60 -0.75 -2.59
C HIS A 43 -8.12 -2.08 -3.17
N PRO A 44 -7.25 -3.03 -3.55
CA PRO A 44 -7.68 -4.36 -3.98
C PRO A 44 -8.59 -5.06 -2.97
N GLU A 45 -8.39 -4.83 -1.68
CA GLU A 45 -9.22 -5.36 -0.59
C GLU A 45 -10.67 -4.84 -0.58
N HIS A 46 -10.98 -3.76 -1.31
CA HIS A 46 -12.35 -3.30 -1.52
C HIS A 46 -13.17 -4.31 -2.33
N TYR A 47 -12.52 -5.02 -3.24
CA TYR A 47 -13.15 -5.88 -4.23
C TYR A 47 -12.98 -7.36 -3.89
N SER A 48 -14.04 -8.14 -4.05
CA SER A 48 -13.97 -9.61 -3.89
C SER A 48 -13.09 -10.29 -4.95
N ASP A 49 -12.92 -9.66 -6.12
CA ASP A 49 -12.06 -10.13 -7.22
C ASP A 49 -10.72 -9.36 -7.29
N GLY A 50 -10.36 -8.68 -6.20
CA GLY A 50 -9.13 -7.90 -6.11
C GLY A 50 -9.01 -6.86 -7.23
N VAL A 51 -7.82 -6.77 -7.81
CA VAL A 51 -7.51 -5.83 -8.91
C VAL A 51 -8.40 -6.06 -10.14
N ALA A 52 -8.92 -7.27 -10.36
CA ALA A 52 -9.82 -7.55 -11.49
C ALA A 52 -11.23 -6.95 -11.31
N GLY A 53 -11.60 -6.57 -10.09
CA GLY A 53 -12.84 -5.87 -9.79
C GLY A 53 -12.78 -4.34 -9.96
N MET A 54 -11.58 -3.78 -10.14
CA MET A 54 -11.35 -2.34 -10.25
C MET A 54 -11.81 -1.79 -11.61
N ASP A 55 -12.27 -0.54 -11.61
CA ASP A 55 -12.33 0.24 -12.84
C ASP A 55 -11.00 0.96 -13.13
N LEU A 56 -10.96 1.72 -14.24
CA LEU A 56 -9.75 2.45 -14.62
C LEU A 56 -9.40 3.57 -13.61
N HIS A 57 -10.39 4.20 -12.99
CA HIS A 57 -10.17 5.27 -12.04
C HIS A 57 -9.53 4.72 -10.76
N ASP A 58 -10.05 3.62 -10.22
CA ASP A 58 -9.47 2.92 -9.08
C ASP A 58 -8.04 2.49 -9.34
N LEU A 59 -7.77 1.94 -10.54
CA LEU A 59 -6.43 1.49 -10.93
C LEU A 59 -5.42 2.66 -10.98
N VAL A 60 -5.85 3.82 -11.48
CA VAL A 60 -5.02 5.03 -11.53
C VAL A 60 -4.77 5.56 -10.12
N GLU A 61 -5.81 5.63 -9.27
CA GLU A 61 -5.65 6.05 -7.87
C GLU A 61 -4.73 5.11 -7.10
N MET A 62 -4.91 3.79 -7.24
CA MET A 62 -4.08 2.75 -6.61
C MET A 62 -2.61 2.93 -6.96
N PHE A 63 -2.31 3.21 -8.23
CA PHE A 63 -0.94 3.43 -8.68
C PHE A 63 -0.28 4.63 -7.96
N PHE A 64 -1.02 5.73 -7.79
CA PHE A 64 -0.50 6.91 -7.09
C PHE A 64 -0.51 6.76 -5.57
N ASP A 65 -1.44 6.00 -5.00
CA ASP A 65 -1.40 5.62 -3.58
C ASP A 65 -0.14 4.81 -3.28
N TRP A 66 0.19 3.82 -4.11
CA TRP A 66 1.43 3.06 -3.98
C TRP A 66 2.68 3.93 -4.14
N LYS A 67 2.62 4.97 -4.98
CA LYS A 67 3.70 5.95 -5.09
C LYS A 67 3.82 6.80 -3.82
N ALA A 68 2.72 7.31 -3.29
CA ALA A 68 2.73 8.06 -2.03
C ALA A 68 3.18 7.18 -0.87
N ALA A 69 2.89 5.87 -0.93
CA ALA A 69 3.34 4.90 0.06
C ALA A 69 4.86 4.69 0.04
N SER A 70 5.49 4.68 -1.14
CA SER A 70 6.95 4.52 -1.24
C SER A 70 7.72 5.70 -0.67
N GLU A 71 7.16 6.91 -0.66
CA GLU A 71 7.81 8.12 -0.14
C GLU A 71 8.00 8.12 1.39
N ARG A 72 7.35 7.19 2.11
CA ARG A 72 7.48 7.07 3.56
C ARG A 72 8.71 6.25 4.00
N GLY A 73 9.35 5.54 3.07
CA GLY A 73 10.57 4.78 3.30
C GLY A 73 11.84 5.58 3.02
N GLU A 74 13.00 5.02 3.38
CA GLU A 74 14.30 5.58 2.97
C GLU A 74 14.49 5.49 1.45
N GLU A 75 14.02 4.39 0.85
CA GLU A 75 13.95 4.21 -0.59
C GLU A 75 12.59 4.70 -1.11
N GLN A 76 12.60 5.78 -1.88
CA GLN A 76 11.37 6.41 -2.41
C GLN A 76 10.87 5.75 -3.71
N ALA A 77 11.61 4.76 -4.24
CA ALA A 77 11.23 4.01 -5.43
C ALA A 77 10.07 3.05 -5.11
N MET A 78 9.14 2.90 -6.06
CA MET A 78 8.03 1.96 -5.94
C MET A 78 8.52 0.51 -6.07
N SER A 79 8.23 -0.32 -5.06
CA SER A 79 8.47 -1.77 -5.12
C SER A 79 7.31 -2.51 -5.83
N LEU A 80 7.14 -2.22 -7.12
CA LEU A 80 5.99 -2.71 -7.90
C LEU A 80 5.93 -4.24 -8.01
N THR A 81 7.06 -4.93 -8.08
CA THR A 81 7.10 -6.41 -8.15
C THR A 81 6.43 -7.02 -6.92
N ALA A 82 6.83 -6.60 -5.72
CA ALA A 82 6.27 -7.11 -4.47
C ALA A 82 4.78 -6.76 -4.33
N ALA A 83 4.38 -5.56 -4.77
CA ALA A 83 2.97 -5.15 -4.78
C ALA A 83 2.14 -6.01 -5.75
N CYS A 84 2.63 -6.24 -6.96
CA CYS A 84 1.96 -7.04 -7.97
C CYS A 84 1.81 -8.50 -7.53
N GLU A 85 2.85 -9.09 -6.93
CA GLU A 85 2.80 -10.43 -6.34
C GLU A 85 1.79 -10.51 -5.20
N ARG A 86 1.80 -9.54 -4.28
CA ARG A 86 0.88 -9.49 -3.14
C ARG A 86 -0.58 -9.43 -3.58
N TYR A 87 -0.90 -8.66 -4.61
CA TYR A 87 -2.28 -8.39 -5.05
C TYR A 87 -2.70 -9.20 -6.28
N GLY A 88 -1.89 -10.15 -6.74
CA GLY A 88 -2.23 -11.02 -7.86
C GLY A 88 -2.41 -10.28 -9.19
N VAL A 89 -1.64 -9.21 -9.42
CA VAL A 89 -1.73 -8.41 -10.65
C VAL A 89 -1.27 -9.24 -11.85
N SER A 90 -2.10 -9.32 -12.90
CA SER A 90 -1.77 -10.06 -14.12
C SER A 90 -0.53 -9.49 -14.83
N THR A 91 0.21 -10.35 -15.54
CA THR A 91 1.48 -9.96 -16.18
C THR A 91 1.36 -8.76 -17.11
N GLN A 92 0.28 -8.66 -17.91
CA GLN A 92 0.10 -7.53 -18.81
C GLN A 92 -0.08 -6.22 -18.03
N LEU A 93 -0.93 -6.22 -17.01
CA LEU A 93 -1.17 -5.04 -16.19
C LEU A 93 0.08 -4.65 -15.40
N ALA A 94 0.80 -5.63 -14.81
CA ALA A 94 2.06 -5.40 -14.12
C ALA A 94 3.06 -4.69 -15.05
N SER A 95 3.22 -5.15 -16.29
CA SER A 95 4.07 -4.49 -17.29
C SER A 95 3.65 -3.05 -17.56
N ILE A 96 2.35 -2.76 -17.64
CA ILE A 96 1.84 -1.39 -17.85
C ILE A 96 2.20 -0.49 -16.64
N LEU A 97 2.02 -0.98 -15.42
CA LEU A 97 2.37 -0.25 -14.19
C LEU A 97 3.88 0.00 -14.12
N HIS A 98 4.71 -1.00 -14.41
CA HIS A 98 6.16 -0.85 -14.47
C HIS A 98 6.59 0.17 -15.52
N ASN A 99 6.10 0.07 -16.76
CA ASN A 99 6.39 1.03 -17.82
C ASN A 99 6.02 2.46 -17.42
N THR A 100 4.88 2.62 -16.74
CA THR A 100 4.42 3.92 -16.27
C THR A 100 5.32 4.47 -15.17
N ALA A 101 5.69 3.65 -14.19
CA ALA A 101 6.60 4.05 -13.12
C ALA A 101 7.99 4.41 -13.66
N TYR A 102 8.55 3.64 -14.58
CA TYR A 102 9.84 3.97 -15.22
C TYR A 102 9.77 5.29 -15.98
N ARG A 103 8.71 5.51 -16.77
CA ARG A 103 8.53 6.76 -17.51
C ARG A 103 8.45 7.98 -16.59
N LEU A 104 7.84 7.82 -15.42
CA LEU A 104 7.66 8.90 -14.44
C LEU A 104 8.84 9.05 -13.47
N GLY A 105 9.85 8.16 -13.53
CA GLY A 105 10.97 8.16 -12.59
C GLY A 105 10.60 7.68 -11.18
N PHE A 106 9.54 6.87 -11.07
CA PHE A 106 9.03 6.36 -9.79
C PHE A 106 9.62 4.99 -9.41
N ALA A 107 10.23 4.29 -10.35
CA ALA A 107 10.94 3.04 -10.13
C ALA A 107 12.23 3.04 -10.95
N PHE A 108 13.21 2.25 -10.52
CA PHE A 108 14.50 2.09 -11.17
C PHE A 108 14.76 0.61 -11.47
N ASN A 109 15.49 0.35 -12.56
CA ASN A 109 15.90 -1.00 -12.94
C ASN A 109 17.05 -1.48 -12.05
#